data_AF-A0A5C9CNG4-F1
#
_entry.id   AF-A0A5C9CNG4-F1
#
_cell.length_a   1.000
_cell.length_b   1.000
_cell.length_c   1.000
_cell.angle_alpha   90.00
_cell.angle_beta   90.00
_cell.angle_gamma   90.00
#
_symmetry.space_group_name_H-M   'P 1'
#
loop_
_entity.id
_entity.type
_entity.pdbx_description
1 polymer ?
#
loop_
_entity_poly.entity_id
_entity_poly.type
_entity_poly.pdbx_seq_one_letter_code
_entity_poly.pdbx_strand_id
1 'polypeptide(L)'
;MLSIDLAAAVELIKQPKGKRVAPTPLRDLGKHPDDDAPIQIFEGRFGPYVKHGDIFASLPKERTIESVQLDEALIWIAERAAKGPSKKKSRGRGGFKKKAAPKGETTTA
;
A
#
# COMPACT_ATOMS: atom_id res chain seq x y z
N MET A 1 21.69 17.17 12.67
CA MET A 1 22.59 16.00 12.56
C MET A 1 21.91 14.83 13.26
N LEU A 2 21.44 13.83 12.51
CA LEU A 2 20.89 12.59 13.09
C LEU A 2 22.06 11.61 13.27
N SER A 3 22.63 11.52 14.48
CA SER A 3 23.66 10.54 14.82
C SER A 3 23.04 9.48 15.72
N ILE A 4 22.98 8.24 15.26
CA ILE A 4 22.58 7.08 16.07
C ILE A 4 23.87 6.32 16.38
N ASP A 5 24.15 6.10 17.65
CA ASP A 5 25.31 5.34 18.11
C ASP A 5 25.17 3.83 17.80
N LEU A 6 26.31 3.12 17.67
CA LEU A 6 26.33 1.68 17.39
C LEU A 6 25.49 0.89 18.40
N ALA A 7 25.54 1.25 19.70
CA ALA A 7 24.76 0.59 20.72
C ALA A 7 23.24 0.77 20.47
N ALA A 8 22.81 1.99 20.16
CA ALA A 8 21.42 2.29 19.84
C ALA A 8 20.94 1.59 18.55
N ALA A 9 21.81 1.42 17.56
CA ALA A 9 21.50 0.68 16.33
C ALA A 9 21.24 -0.81 16.60
N VAL A 10 22.04 -1.44 17.47
CA VAL A 10 21.87 -2.84 17.86
C VAL A 10 20.55 -3.05 18.61
N GLU A 11 20.15 -2.11 19.48
CA GLU A 11 18.86 -2.18 20.15
C GLU A 11 17.69 -2.04 19.20
N LEU A 12 17.76 -1.12 18.22
CA LEU A 12 16.70 -0.89 17.26
C LEU A 12 16.48 -2.10 16.32
N ILE A 13 17.54 -2.84 16.00
CA ILE A 13 17.45 -4.09 15.21
C ILE A 13 16.78 -5.21 16.02
N LYS A 14 16.99 -5.26 17.34
CA LYS A 14 16.36 -6.25 18.23
C LYS A 14 14.88 -5.98 18.46
N GLN A 15 14.43 -4.73 18.30
CA GLN A 15 13.02 -4.40 18.39
C GLN A 15 12.24 -5.10 17.26
N PRO A 16 11.13 -5.79 17.58
CA PRO A 16 10.29 -6.36 16.54
C PRO A 16 9.77 -5.21 15.66
N LYS A 17 10.03 -5.30 14.35
CA LYS A 17 9.53 -4.32 13.37
C LYS A 17 8.05 -4.10 13.64
N GLY A 18 7.66 -2.84 13.87
CA GLY A 18 6.34 -2.47 14.35
C GLY A 18 5.23 -3.28 13.69
N LYS A 19 4.34 -3.85 14.51
CA LYS A 19 3.20 -4.62 14.02
C LYS A 19 2.44 -3.75 13.03
N ARG A 20 2.28 -4.23 11.80
CA ARG A 20 1.40 -3.60 10.83
C ARG A 20 0.01 -3.63 11.44
N VAL A 21 -0.47 -2.49 11.91
CA VAL A 21 -1.86 -2.36 12.36
C VAL A 21 -2.72 -2.80 11.19
N ALA A 22 -3.54 -3.82 11.40
CA ALA A 22 -4.50 -4.24 10.39
C ALA A 22 -5.41 -3.04 10.10
N PRO A 23 -5.73 -2.75 8.82
CA PRO A 23 -6.62 -1.64 8.51
C PRO A 23 -7.98 -1.94 9.16
N THR A 24 -8.37 -1.10 10.14
CA THR A 24 -9.69 -1.13 10.74
C THR A 24 -10.71 -0.59 9.73
N PRO A 25 -11.86 -1.27 9.54
CA PRO A 25 -12.93 -0.74 8.69
C PRO A 25 -13.44 0.54 9.33
N LEU A 26 -13.45 1.64 8.55
CA LEU A 26 -13.96 2.93 9.01
C LEU A 26 -15.49 2.99 8.91
N ARG A 27 -16.07 2.32 7.90
CA ARG A 27 -17.51 2.32 7.68
C ARG A 27 -17.94 1.08 6.88
N ASP A 28 -19.03 0.45 7.32
CA ASP A 28 -19.71 -0.59 6.56
C ASP A 28 -20.87 0.04 5.76
N LEU A 29 -20.93 -0.23 4.45
CA LEU A 29 -21.97 0.30 3.56
C LEU A 29 -23.14 -0.68 3.36
N GLY A 30 -22.98 -1.94 3.77
CA GLY A 30 -24.00 -2.97 3.62
C GLY A 30 -23.50 -4.16 2.80
N LYS A 31 -24.43 -4.91 2.21
CA LYS A 31 -24.14 -6.08 1.37
C LYS A 31 -24.34 -5.75 -0.10
N HIS A 32 -23.55 -6.37 -0.96
CA HIS A 32 -23.74 -6.31 -2.40
C HIS A 32 -25.02 -7.08 -2.80
N PRO A 33 -25.89 -6.53 -3.66
CA PRO A 33 -27.14 -7.19 -4.05
C PRO A 33 -26.92 -8.49 -4.85
N ASP A 34 -25.84 -8.59 -5.62
CA ASP A 34 -25.55 -9.80 -6.41
C ASP A 34 -24.85 -10.92 -5.63
N ASP A 35 -23.94 -10.60 -4.71
CA ASP A 35 -23.02 -11.57 -4.08
C ASP A 35 -23.23 -11.71 -2.55
N ASP A 36 -24.16 -10.95 -1.95
CA ASP A 36 -24.42 -10.88 -0.50
C ASP A 36 -23.20 -10.53 0.38
N ALA A 37 -22.06 -10.21 -0.24
CA ALA A 37 -20.81 -9.96 0.44
C ALA A 37 -20.75 -8.53 1.00
N PRO A 38 -20.09 -8.32 2.16
CA PRO A 38 -20.03 -7.02 2.80
C PRO A 38 -19.15 -6.03 2.03
N ILE A 39 -19.66 -4.82 1.86
CA ILE A 39 -18.96 -3.67 1.30
C ILE A 39 -18.50 -2.79 2.46
N GLN A 40 -17.19 -2.65 2.61
CA GLN A 40 -16.57 -1.92 3.71
C GLN A 40 -15.58 -0.87 3.20
N ILE A 41 -15.50 0.27 3.88
CA ILE A 41 -14.53 1.32 3.60
C ILE A 41 -13.37 1.22 4.59
N PHE A 42 -12.15 1.31 4.09
CA PHE A 42 -10.92 1.28 4.87
C PHE A 42 -10.05 2.48 4.55
N GLU A 43 -9.23 2.91 5.51
CA GLU A 43 -8.20 3.92 5.29
C GLU A 43 -6.87 3.26 4.94
N GLY A 44 -6.33 3.58 3.75
CA GLY A 44 -5.09 3.03 3.24
C GLY A 44 -3.98 4.06 3.08
N ARG A 45 -2.77 3.59 2.78
CA ARG A 45 -1.59 4.44 2.52
C ARG A 45 -1.80 5.49 1.42
N PHE A 46 -2.70 5.22 0.48
CA PHE A 46 -2.98 6.06 -0.69
C PHE A 46 -4.31 6.83 -0.57
N GLY A 47 -4.98 6.74 0.58
CA GLY A 47 -6.32 7.28 0.80
C GLY A 47 -7.37 6.19 1.08
N PRO A 48 -8.63 6.60 1.30
CA PRO A 48 -9.73 5.69 1.56
C PRO A 48 -10.06 4.81 0.35
N TYR A 49 -10.45 3.57 0.60
CA TYR A 49 -10.86 2.62 -0.43
C TYR A 49 -12.04 1.77 0.03
N VAL A 50 -12.88 1.36 -0.92
CA VAL A 50 -13.92 0.36 -0.74
C VAL A 50 -13.33 -1.03 -0.99
N LYS A 51 -13.66 -1.97 -0.12
CA LYS A 51 -13.35 -3.39 -0.24
C LYS A 51 -14.65 -4.17 -0.38
N HIS A 52 -14.69 -5.04 -1.38
CA HIS A 52 -15.74 -6.03 -1.61
C HIS A 52 -15.07 -7.37 -1.99
N GLY A 53 -15.02 -8.33 -1.06
CA GLY A 53 -14.30 -9.59 -1.25
C GLY A 53 -12.83 -9.36 -1.64
N ASP A 54 -12.47 -9.79 -2.86
CA ASP A 54 -11.15 -9.65 -3.47
C ASP A 54 -10.97 -8.37 -4.31
N ILE A 55 -12.03 -7.56 -4.45
CA ILE A 55 -12.04 -6.33 -5.24
C ILE A 55 -11.80 -5.13 -4.31
N PHE A 56 -10.83 -4.31 -4.71
CA PHE A 56 -10.46 -3.09 -4.02
C PHE A 56 -10.63 -1.89 -4.96
N ALA A 57 -11.60 -1.03 -4.66
CA ALA A 57 -11.90 0.18 -5.43
C ALA A 57 -11.48 1.42 -4.62
N SER A 58 -10.59 2.24 -5.18
CA SER A 58 -10.16 3.50 -4.52
C SER A 58 -11.25 4.56 -4.61
N LEU A 59 -11.47 5.32 -3.54
CA LEU A 59 -12.41 6.44 -3.58
C LEU A 59 -11.82 7.61 -4.39
N PRO A 60 -12.64 8.31 -5.18
CA PRO A 60 -12.26 9.60 -5.76
C PRO A 60 -11.90 10.62 -4.67
N LYS A 61 -10.95 11.53 -4.96
CA LYS A 61 -10.48 12.54 -3.99
C LYS A 61 -11.55 13.55 -3.55
N GLU A 62 -12.62 13.68 -4.32
CA GLU A 62 -13.73 14.60 -4.06
C GLU A 62 -14.79 14.01 -3.12
N ARG A 63 -14.72 12.70 -2.85
CA ARG A 63 -15.68 11.99 -1.99
C ARG A 63 -15.03 11.65 -0.65
N THR A 64 -15.76 11.91 0.43
CA THR A 64 -15.35 11.58 1.80
C THR A 64 -16.01 10.28 2.23
N ILE A 65 -15.46 9.62 3.25
CA ILE A 65 -15.96 8.34 3.78
C ILE A 65 -17.46 8.43 4.19
N GLU A 66 -17.90 9.62 4.59
CA GLU A 66 -19.27 9.90 5.03
C GLU A 66 -20.24 10.12 3.88
N SER A 67 -19.79 10.62 2.73
CA SER A 67 -20.68 10.90 1.59
C SER A 67 -20.90 9.71 0.67
N VAL A 68 -20.07 8.67 0.78
CA VAL A 68 -20.21 7.46 -0.05
C VAL A 68 -21.47 6.68 0.31
N GLN A 69 -22.27 6.38 -0.71
CA GLN A 69 -23.44 5.51 -0.63
C GLN A 69 -23.18 4.16 -1.28
N LEU A 70 -24.06 3.19 -0.97
CA LEU A 70 -23.97 1.83 -1.50
C LEU A 70 -23.97 1.83 -3.04
N ASP A 71 -24.87 2.58 -3.69
CA ASP A 71 -24.99 2.65 -5.15
C ASP A 71 -23.71 3.15 -5.84
N GLU A 72 -23.08 4.19 -5.29
CA GLU A 72 -21.81 4.71 -5.83
C GLU A 72 -20.68 3.68 -5.67
N ALA A 73 -20.65 2.98 -4.53
CA ALA A 73 -19.67 1.95 -4.27
C ALA A 73 -19.81 0.78 -5.26
N LEU A 74 -21.03 0.38 -5.61
CA LEU A 74 -21.31 -0.67 -6.61
C LEU A 74 -20.74 -0.29 -7.97
N ILE A 75 -20.92 0.97 -8.40
CA ILE A 75 -20.38 1.46 -9.68
C ILE A 75 -18.85 1.32 -9.69
N TRP A 76 -18.16 1.77 -8.64
CA TRP A 76 -16.70 1.70 -8.59
C TRP A 76 -16.17 0.26 -8.49
N ILE A 77 -16.89 -0.62 -7.78
CA ILE A 77 -16.57 -2.05 -7.71
C ILE A 77 -16.72 -2.68 -9.09
N ALA A 78 -17.83 -2.45 -9.78
CA ALA A 78 -18.09 -2.98 -11.12
C ALA A 78 -17.08 -2.47 -12.15
N GLU A 79 -16.76 -1.17 -12.13
CA GLU A 79 -15.71 -0.60 -12.98
C GLU A 79 -14.34 -1.25 -12.71
N ARG A 80 -14.04 -1.54 -11.45
CA ARG A 80 -12.77 -2.17 -11.06
C ARG A 80 -12.72 -3.65 -11.43
N ALA A 81 -13.84 -4.36 -11.29
CA ALA A 81 -14.01 -5.73 -11.74
C ALA A 81 -13.77 -5.82 -13.26
N ALA A 82 -14.38 -4.92 -14.03
CA ALA A 82 -14.23 -4.85 -15.48
C ALA A 82 -12.82 -4.46 -15.94
N LYS A 83 -12.16 -3.52 -15.23
CA LYS A 83 -10.78 -3.08 -15.54
C LYS A 83 -9.72 -4.14 -15.18
N GLY A 84 -10.09 -5.21 -14.47
CA GLY A 84 -9.20 -6.28 -14.03
C GLY A 84 -8.14 -5.83 -13.03
N PRO A 85 -7.36 -6.76 -12.46
CA PRO A 85 -6.26 -6.41 -11.57
C PRO A 85 -5.25 -5.57 -12.37
N SER A 86 -5.12 -4.28 -12.05
CA SER A 86 -4.16 -3.41 -12.71
C SER A 86 -2.78 -4.06 -12.61
N LYS A 87 -2.27 -4.57 -13.74
CA LYS A 87 -0.91 -5.07 -13.88
C LYS A 87 0.00 -4.08 -13.18
N LYS A 88 0.61 -4.49 -12.06
CA LYS A 88 1.69 -3.73 -11.44
C LYS A 88 2.72 -3.55 -12.54
N LYS A 89 2.74 -2.37 -13.16
CA LYS A 89 3.92 -1.91 -13.90
C LYS A 89 4.97 -1.89 -12.82
N SER A 90 5.81 -2.93 -12.80
CA SER A 90 6.95 -3.01 -11.92
C SER A 90 7.79 -1.79 -12.26
N ARG A 91 7.57 -0.68 -11.53
CA ARG A 91 8.58 0.35 -11.43
C ARG A 91 9.73 -0.40 -10.81
N GLY A 92 10.70 -0.73 -11.68
CA GLY A 92 11.83 -1.54 -11.33
C GLY A 92 12.34 -1.03 -9.99
N ARG A 93 12.51 -1.94 -9.05
CA ARG A 93 13.45 -1.72 -7.97
C ARG A 93 14.77 -1.53 -8.72
N GLY A 94 15.09 -0.27 -9.03
CA GLY A 94 16.40 0.14 -9.48
C GLY A 94 17.32 -0.26 -8.35
N GLY A 95 17.84 -1.49 -8.45
CA GLY A 95 18.84 -2.00 -7.55
C GLY A 95 19.94 -0.96 -7.54
N PHE A 96 20.28 -0.52 -6.34
CA PHE A 96 21.50 0.22 -6.08
C PHE A 96 22.62 -0.62 -6.71
N LYS A 97 23.06 -0.26 -7.92
CA LYS A 97 24.27 -0.81 -8.52
C LYS A 97 25.37 -0.38 -7.56
N LYS A 98 25.74 -1.27 -6.63
CA LYS A 98 27.02 -1.22 -5.94
C LYS A 98 28.06 -1.15 -7.04
N LYS A 99 28.57 0.04 -7.35
CA LYS A 99 29.79 0.19 -8.11
C LYS A 99 30.89 -0.40 -7.23
N ALA A 100 31.34 -1.58 -7.64
CA ALA A 100 32.52 -2.22 -7.11
C ALA A 100 33.71 -1.25 -7.22
N ALA A 101 34.48 -1.16 -6.16
CA ALA A 101 35.80 -0.55 -6.18
C ALA A 101 36.71 -1.33 -7.14
N PRO A 102 37.50 -0.67 -8.00
CA PRO A 102 38.73 -1.26 -8.50
C PRO A 102 39.85 -0.96 -7.50
N LYS A 103 40.36 -2.01 -6.84
CA LYS A 103 41.72 -2.05 -6.29
C LYS A 103 42.65 -2.58 -7.38
N GLY A 104 43.85 -2.02 -7.43
CA GLY A 104 45.04 -2.50 -8.14
C GLY A 104 45.29 -1.79 -9.47
N GLU A 105 46.50 -1.40 -9.87
CA GLU A 105 47.85 -1.57 -9.32
C GLU A 105 48.85 -0.85 -10.28
N THR A 106 50.06 -0.53 -9.79
CA THR A 106 51.35 -0.35 -10.51
C THR A 106 51.59 0.79 -11.53
N THR A 107 52.63 1.61 -11.27
CA THR A 107 53.92 1.71 -12.03
C THR A 107 54.55 3.11 -11.84
N THR A 108 55.69 3.22 -11.15
CA THR A 108 57.05 3.50 -11.70
C THR A 108 57.24 4.89 -12.29
N ALA A 109 57.93 5.78 -11.55
CA ALA A 109 59.10 6.59 -11.95
C ALA A 109 59.52 7.50 -10.78
#